data_AF-A0AAD8PBE5-F1
#
_entry.id   AF-A0AAD8PBE5-F1
#
_cell.length_a   1.000
_cell.length_b   1.000
_cell.length_c   1.000
_cell.angle_alpha   90.00
_cell.angle_beta   90.00
_cell.angle_gamma   90.00
#
_symmetry.space_group_name_H-M   'P 1'
#
loop_
_entity.id
_entity.type
_entity.pdbx_description
1 polymer ?
#
loop_
_entity_poly.entity_id
_entity_poly.type
_entity_poly.pdbx_seq_one_letter_code
_entity_poly.pdbx_strand_id
1 'polypeptide(L)'
;MDMHYGYEPSSAAVSVYSCRPESEFKTMSRRTSSVADTFQELESVGEVVTRFELDMACVCEKLANLNLLLMHMETIKGEFEAFVSDMNPNLSDLEVKALEFDFLSGFLNSEVQVLETHISDFLNDKTNMQEFISSSKYLGDTSMEQEDMLRDSEKSLQHSMDQLLELKARAAMFENNVSRFYSGETSKIGTVNDSGATCNNDLPELKDKMNLHTMEHQRHILRMLEKSLEREIEFEKRLSESTQIEEGLTLRLHASEQEVLLAEEETAITLEKLYEADHSSEILMGISKELLSKLKMSQSNLKKPGVENQQAAEVASQKANIEKDNTIKDLKQRLVEAERKADNAENQQAAELASQKANIEKDNTIKDLKQRLVEAERKADNAEAKLKMLTKTSNDLKSSSEKVCVLEKKLKDAKIKLKQSKSRRNSFENIDSMLVMMVEIITGTIIESVTVNWNCKSSIEIDCSSLIRFSFWIRLLSELAAIPLRWTGPQFITHLSLRYLFILVGLNQILIKVANL
;
A
#
# COMPACT_ATOMS: atom_id res chain seq x y z
N MET A 1 -12.79 -53.81 22.29
CA MET A 1 -13.59 -52.88 21.48
C MET A 1 -13.62 -51.58 22.23
N ASP A 2 -12.69 -50.74 21.81
CA ASP A 2 -12.36 -49.43 22.33
C ASP A 2 -13.50 -48.43 22.21
N MET A 3 -13.45 -47.37 23.01
CA MET A 3 -13.23 -46.00 22.53
C MET A 3 -13.42 -45.03 23.69
N HIS A 4 -12.32 -44.75 24.42
CA HIS A 4 -12.18 -43.55 25.24
C HIS A 4 -11.67 -42.44 24.32
N TYR A 5 -12.47 -41.40 24.11
CA TYR A 5 -11.97 -40.11 23.63
C TYR A 5 -11.96 -39.14 24.82
N GLY A 6 -10.77 -38.90 25.35
CA GLY A 6 -10.48 -37.70 26.13
C GLY A 6 -9.96 -36.65 25.16
N TYR A 7 -10.66 -35.51 25.08
CA TYR A 7 -10.20 -34.34 24.34
C TYR A 7 -10.00 -33.23 25.36
N GLU A 8 -8.75 -32.93 25.68
CA GLU A 8 -8.35 -31.67 26.32
C GLU A 8 -8.17 -30.61 25.23
N PRO A 9 -8.74 -29.40 25.38
CA PRO A 9 -8.28 -28.23 24.65
C PRO A 9 -7.22 -27.49 25.48
N SER A 10 -5.97 -27.53 25.01
CA SER A 10 -4.91 -26.66 25.52
C SER A 10 -5.04 -25.27 24.91
N SER A 11 -5.17 -24.29 25.80
CA SER A 11 -5.23 -22.86 25.54
C SER A 11 -3.82 -22.29 25.35
N ALA A 12 -3.50 -21.74 24.17
CA ALA A 12 -2.47 -20.72 24.01
C ALA A 12 -2.63 -19.97 22.67
N ALA A 13 -3.41 -18.90 22.67
CA ALA A 13 -3.35 -17.87 21.63
C ALA A 13 -3.46 -16.50 22.28
N VAL A 14 -2.32 -15.98 22.74
CA VAL A 14 -2.13 -14.55 22.99
C VAL A 14 -0.66 -14.23 22.67
N SER A 15 -0.39 -13.63 21.51
CA SER A 15 0.68 -12.66 21.41
C SER A 15 0.39 -11.63 20.33
N VAL A 16 0.51 -10.39 20.77
CA VAL A 16 0.03 -9.15 20.18
C VAL A 16 0.97 -8.71 19.06
N TYR A 17 0.38 -8.37 17.90
CA TYR A 17 1.01 -7.58 16.86
C TYR A 17 1.56 -6.26 17.46
N SER A 18 2.88 -6.09 17.42
CA SER A 18 3.53 -4.80 17.64
C SER A 18 4.50 -4.53 16.51
N CYS A 19 3.99 -3.95 15.42
CA CYS A 19 4.82 -3.32 14.40
C CYS A 19 5.47 -2.05 14.97
N ARG A 20 6.81 -2.03 15.10
CA ARG A 20 7.61 -0.78 15.11
C ARG A 20 9.13 -1.05 15.03
N PRO A 21 9.94 -0.03 14.71
CA PRO A 21 10.27 0.53 13.40
C PRO A 21 11.67 0.10 12.92
N GLU A 22 12.02 0.48 11.68
CA GLU A 22 13.35 0.40 11.08
C GLU A 22 14.50 0.72 12.05
N SER A 23 15.43 -0.21 12.28
CA SER A 23 16.82 0.10 12.66
C SER A 23 17.79 -1.05 12.36
N GLU A 24 18.76 -0.74 11.50
CA GLU A 24 20.13 -1.28 11.42
C GLU A 24 20.34 -2.78 11.64
N PHE A 25 20.46 -3.51 10.52
CA PHE A 25 21.03 -4.85 10.46
C PHE A 25 22.46 -4.87 11.03
N LYS A 26 22.59 -5.32 12.27
CA LYS A 26 23.87 -5.68 12.88
C LYS A 26 23.99 -7.20 12.92
N THR A 27 24.88 -7.72 12.08
CA THR A 27 25.33 -9.11 12.05
C THR A 27 25.73 -9.60 13.45
N MET A 28 24.88 -10.43 14.07
CA MET A 28 25.22 -11.08 15.34
C MET A 28 25.92 -12.42 15.07
N SER A 29 27.25 -12.34 15.09
CA SER A 29 28.17 -13.47 15.07
C SER A 29 27.85 -14.46 16.19
N ARG A 30 27.53 -15.70 15.79
CA ARG A 30 27.37 -16.88 16.64
C ARG A 30 28.71 -17.19 17.33
N ARG A 31 28.87 -16.81 18.59
CA ARG A 31 29.94 -17.31 19.47
C ARG A 31 29.34 -18.23 20.53
N THR A 32 29.94 -19.41 20.59
CA THR A 32 29.71 -20.48 21.55
C THR A 32 30.11 -20.05 22.96
N SER A 33 29.25 -20.28 23.96
CA SER A 33 29.66 -20.28 25.38
C SER A 33 28.77 -21.17 26.25
N SER A 34 29.32 -22.35 26.58
CA SER A 34 29.22 -23.17 27.80
C SER A 34 27.90 -23.28 28.59
N VAL A 35 27.33 -24.50 28.53
CA VAL A 35 26.90 -25.35 29.67
C VAL A 35 26.28 -24.61 30.86
N ALA A 36 24.98 -24.32 30.76
CA ALA A 36 23.97 -24.43 31.81
C ALA A 36 22.76 -23.57 31.41
N ASP A 37 21.92 -24.08 30.50
CA ASP A 37 20.52 -23.67 30.38
C ASP A 37 19.80 -24.69 29.49
N THR A 38 19.47 -25.83 30.10
CA THR A 38 18.61 -26.86 29.51
C THR A 38 17.15 -26.45 29.62
N PHE A 39 16.74 -25.39 28.90
CA PHE A 39 15.35 -25.06 28.54
C PHE A 39 15.41 -24.04 27.41
N GLN A 40 16.05 -24.40 26.29
CA GLN A 40 15.97 -23.60 25.06
C GLN A 40 14.83 -24.20 24.22
N GLU A 41 13.78 -23.40 24.07
CA GLU A 41 12.61 -23.62 23.20
C GLU A 41 13.02 -24.36 21.92
N LEU A 42 12.62 -25.62 21.81
CA LEU A 42 12.71 -26.32 20.54
C LEU A 42 11.57 -25.78 19.68
N GLU A 43 11.90 -24.80 18.85
CA GLU A 43 10.95 -24.21 17.90
C GLU A 43 10.25 -25.33 17.11
N SER A 44 8.92 -25.32 17.11
CA SER A 44 8.17 -26.37 16.43
C SER A 44 8.38 -26.26 14.92
N VAL A 45 8.42 -27.39 14.21
CA VAL A 45 8.57 -27.41 12.73
C VAL A 45 7.52 -26.53 12.05
N GLY A 46 6.30 -26.47 12.60
CA GLY A 46 5.24 -25.62 12.10
C GLY A 46 5.54 -24.13 12.24
N GLU A 47 6.10 -23.71 13.37
CA GLU A 47 6.49 -22.32 13.59
C GLU A 47 7.58 -21.88 12.60
N VAL A 48 8.58 -22.73 12.40
CA VAL A 48 9.67 -22.51 11.42
C VAL A 48 9.11 -22.36 10.00
N VAL A 49 8.17 -23.22 9.59
CA VAL A 49 7.50 -23.15 8.27
C VAL A 49 6.64 -21.89 8.14
N THR A 50 5.86 -21.54 9.15
CA THR A 50 5.03 -20.32 9.10
C THR A 50 5.86 -19.04 9.03
N ARG A 51 7.01 -18.98 9.71
CA ARG A 51 7.93 -17.84 9.62
C ARG A 51 8.51 -17.70 8.22
N PHE A 52 8.89 -18.82 7.61
CA PHE A 52 9.32 -18.86 6.21
C PHE A 52 8.23 -18.34 5.26
N GLU A 53 6.98 -18.78 5.44
CA GLU A 53 5.86 -18.30 4.61
C GLU A 53 5.60 -16.79 4.76
N LEU A 54 5.75 -16.24 5.97
CA LEU A 54 5.62 -14.81 6.21
C LEU A 54 6.74 -14.00 5.52
N ASP A 55 7.98 -14.46 5.66
CA ASP A 55 9.14 -13.83 5.01
C ASP A 55 9.03 -13.89 3.48
N MET A 56 8.51 -15.01 2.95
CA MET A 56 8.15 -15.14 1.53
C MET A 56 7.11 -14.13 1.10
N ALA A 57 6.03 -13.98 1.87
CA ALA A 57 4.96 -13.04 1.54
C ALA A 57 5.49 -11.60 1.46
N CYS A 58 6.43 -11.23 2.35
CA CYS A 58 7.12 -9.95 2.33
C CYS A 58 7.96 -9.76 1.04
N VAL A 59 8.69 -10.80 0.61
CA VAL A 59 9.43 -10.79 -0.67
C VAL A 59 8.48 -10.60 -1.85
N CYS A 60 7.35 -11.32 -1.88
CA CYS A 60 6.33 -11.22 -2.93
C CYS A 60 5.70 -9.82 -2.97
N GLU A 61 5.40 -9.22 -1.81
CA GLU A 61 4.89 -7.85 -1.72
C GLU A 61 5.92 -6.84 -2.25
N LYS A 62 7.18 -6.98 -1.85
CA LYS A 62 8.26 -6.12 -2.37
C LYS A 62 8.41 -6.26 -3.89
N LEU A 63 8.34 -7.48 -4.42
CA LEU A 63 8.37 -7.73 -5.86
C LEU A 63 7.18 -7.07 -6.59
N ALA A 64 5.97 -7.15 -6.04
CA ALA A 64 4.78 -6.51 -6.60
C ALA A 64 4.92 -4.98 -6.61
N ASN A 65 5.46 -4.39 -5.54
CA ASN A 65 5.73 -2.96 -5.43
C ASN A 65 6.77 -2.49 -6.47
N LEU A 66 7.84 -3.27 -6.69
CA LEU A 66 8.82 -2.94 -7.73
C LEU A 66 8.25 -3.10 -9.14
N ASN A 67 7.36 -4.06 -9.38
CA ASN A 67 6.62 -4.16 -10.64
C ASN A 67 5.69 -2.95 -10.88
N LEU A 68 5.07 -2.41 -9.83
CA LEU A 68 4.28 -1.18 -9.94
C LEU A 68 5.16 0.02 -10.30
N LEU A 69 6.34 0.12 -9.67
CA LEU A 69 7.32 1.15 -10.01
C LEU A 69 7.82 1.01 -11.46
N LEU A 70 8.07 -0.22 -11.92
CA LEU A 70 8.42 -0.51 -13.30
C LEU A 70 7.35 0.00 -14.28
N MET A 71 6.06 -0.29 -14.03
CA MET A 71 4.97 0.20 -14.88
C MET A 71 4.89 1.73 -14.89
N HIS A 72 5.11 2.38 -13.75
CA HIS A 72 5.17 3.84 -13.67
C HIS A 72 6.36 4.39 -14.49
N MET A 73 7.51 3.74 -14.41
CA MET A 73 8.69 4.08 -15.21
C MET A 73 8.48 3.91 -16.71
N GLU A 74 7.78 2.87 -17.15
CA GLU A 74 7.39 2.69 -18.56
C GLU A 74 6.51 3.85 -19.04
N THR A 75 5.62 4.34 -18.19
CA THR A 75 4.75 5.50 -18.47
C THR A 75 5.57 6.78 -18.58
N ILE A 76 6.45 7.06 -17.60
CA ILE A 76 7.34 8.23 -17.64
C ILE A 76 8.25 8.19 -18.86
N LYS A 77 8.80 7.01 -19.21
CA LYS A 77 9.61 6.83 -20.41
C LYS A 77 8.84 7.25 -21.66
N GLY A 78 7.60 6.78 -21.82
CA GLY A 78 6.76 7.14 -22.96
C GLY A 78 6.46 8.64 -23.03
N GLU A 79 6.17 9.27 -21.88
CA GLU A 79 5.99 10.72 -21.79
C GLU A 79 7.27 11.49 -22.12
N PHE A 80 8.42 10.98 -21.70
CA PHE A 80 9.72 11.57 -21.98
C PHE A 80 10.10 11.47 -23.46
N GLU A 81 9.93 10.31 -24.09
CA GLU A 81 10.15 10.12 -25.53
C GLU A 81 9.22 11.02 -26.37
N ALA A 82 7.95 11.17 -25.96
CA ALA A 82 7.00 12.09 -26.58
C ALA A 82 7.43 13.57 -26.40
N PHE A 83 7.97 13.91 -25.24
CA PHE A 83 8.45 15.26 -24.92
C PHE A 83 9.72 15.64 -25.69
N VAL A 84 10.67 14.71 -25.85
CA VAL A 84 11.87 14.89 -26.68
C VAL A 84 11.52 15.07 -28.16
N SER A 85 10.42 14.47 -28.62
CA SER A 85 9.97 14.53 -30.02
C SER A 85 9.23 15.84 -30.38
N ASP A 86 8.91 16.70 -29.42
CA ASP A 86 8.29 17.99 -29.68
C ASP A 86 9.27 18.95 -30.38
N MET A 87 8.77 19.83 -31.26
CA MET A 87 9.59 20.70 -32.11
C MET A 87 10.22 21.89 -31.35
N ASN A 88 9.82 22.14 -30.10
CA ASN A 88 10.40 23.16 -29.21
C ASN A 88 10.21 22.79 -27.72
N PRO A 89 10.93 21.77 -27.21
CA PRO A 89 10.85 21.42 -25.80
C PRO A 89 11.52 22.51 -24.96
N ASN A 90 10.89 22.86 -23.84
CA ASN A 90 11.52 23.73 -22.85
C ASN A 90 12.70 22.97 -22.22
N LEU A 91 13.92 23.43 -22.49
CA LEU A 91 15.16 22.77 -22.05
C LEU A 91 15.19 22.54 -20.52
N SER A 92 14.65 23.49 -19.75
CA SER A 92 14.59 23.39 -18.29
C SER A 92 13.62 22.32 -17.79
N ASP A 93 12.53 22.06 -18.52
CA ASP A 93 11.56 21.00 -18.16
C ASP A 93 12.07 19.63 -18.63
N LEU A 94 12.87 19.60 -19.72
CA LEU A 94 13.53 18.39 -20.20
C LEU A 94 14.57 17.87 -19.21
N GLU A 95 15.41 18.76 -18.67
CA GLU A 95 16.44 18.43 -17.68
C GLU A 95 15.82 17.88 -16.39
N VAL A 96 14.72 18.46 -15.92
CA VAL A 96 14.01 17.99 -14.71
C VAL A 96 13.42 16.61 -14.93
N LYS A 97 12.77 16.36 -16.08
CA LYS A 97 12.22 15.04 -16.40
C LYS A 97 13.28 13.98 -16.64
N ALA A 98 14.42 14.35 -17.23
CA ALA A 98 15.56 13.45 -17.41
C ALA A 98 16.14 13.04 -16.05
N LEU A 99 16.32 14.00 -15.13
CA LEU A 99 16.79 13.74 -13.77
C LEU A 99 15.81 12.85 -12.98
N GLU A 100 14.50 13.09 -13.11
CA GLU A 100 13.45 12.28 -12.48
C GLU A 100 13.51 10.83 -12.98
N PHE A 101 13.62 10.64 -14.31
CA PHE A 101 13.75 9.33 -14.92
C PHE A 101 15.04 8.61 -14.50
N ASP A 102 16.17 9.31 -14.48
CA ASP A 102 17.46 8.77 -14.04
C ASP A 102 17.42 8.32 -12.58
N PHE A 103 16.87 9.16 -11.70
CA PHE A 103 16.75 8.86 -10.28
C PHE A 103 15.88 7.61 -10.05
N LEU A 104 14.71 7.55 -10.70
CA LEU A 104 13.81 6.40 -10.58
C LEU A 104 14.41 5.13 -11.16
N SER A 105 15.16 5.23 -12.27
CA SER A 105 15.85 4.08 -12.88
C SER A 105 16.96 3.54 -11.98
N GLY A 106 17.75 4.42 -11.37
CA GLY A 106 18.79 4.06 -10.41
C GLY A 106 18.20 3.43 -9.16
N PHE A 107 17.11 4.01 -8.64
CA PHE A 107 16.39 3.47 -7.48
C PHE A 107 15.83 2.07 -7.78
N LEU A 108 15.12 1.90 -8.90
CA LEU A 108 14.57 0.60 -9.32
C LEU A 108 15.67 -0.46 -9.46
N ASN A 109 16.77 -0.15 -10.15
CA ASN A 109 17.89 -1.08 -10.31
C ASN A 109 18.50 -1.48 -8.96
N SER A 110 18.69 -0.50 -8.06
CA SER A 110 19.25 -0.78 -6.74
C SER A 110 18.33 -1.68 -5.90
N GLU A 111 17.02 -1.44 -5.93
CA GLU A 111 16.06 -2.24 -5.16
C GLU A 111 15.86 -3.64 -5.75
N VAL A 112 15.90 -3.79 -7.07
CA VAL A 112 15.90 -5.09 -7.75
C VAL A 112 17.13 -5.91 -7.34
N GLN A 113 18.29 -5.29 -7.25
CA GLN A 113 19.52 -5.96 -6.80
C GLN A 113 19.45 -6.38 -5.33
N VAL A 114 18.91 -5.53 -4.45
CA VAL A 114 18.68 -5.88 -3.03
C VAL A 114 17.69 -7.04 -2.92
N LEU A 115 16.60 -7.02 -3.69
CA LEU A 115 15.62 -8.10 -3.70
C LEU A 115 16.22 -9.41 -4.22
N GLU A 116 17.10 -9.36 -5.22
CA GLU A 116 17.85 -10.53 -5.72
C GLU A 116 18.74 -11.15 -4.63
N THR A 117 19.43 -10.32 -3.85
CA THR A 117 20.22 -10.80 -2.71
C THR A 117 19.34 -11.45 -1.65
N HIS A 118 18.21 -10.81 -1.29
CA HIS A 118 17.29 -11.37 -0.30
C HIS A 118 16.66 -12.69 -0.75
N ILE A 119 16.24 -12.82 -2.02
CA ILE A 119 15.73 -14.10 -2.55
C ILE A 119 16.81 -15.18 -2.54
N SER A 120 18.06 -14.82 -2.84
CA SER A 120 19.19 -15.75 -2.81
C SER A 120 19.50 -16.24 -1.40
N ASP A 121 19.49 -15.35 -0.40
CA ASP A 121 19.65 -15.70 1.01
C ASP A 121 18.49 -16.57 1.48
N PHE A 122 17.27 -16.23 1.08
CA PHE A 122 16.06 -16.98 1.39
C PHE A 122 16.07 -18.40 0.80
N LEU A 123 16.62 -18.58 -0.40
CA LEU A 123 16.86 -19.89 -1.00
C LEU A 123 17.87 -20.74 -0.21
N ASN A 124 18.88 -20.12 0.40
CA ASN A 124 19.81 -20.82 1.28
C ASN A 124 19.13 -21.23 2.59
N ASP A 125 18.33 -20.35 3.19
CA ASP A 125 17.57 -20.66 4.42
C ASP A 125 16.55 -21.77 4.21
N LYS A 126 15.94 -21.85 3.00
CA LYS A 126 15.12 -22.98 2.58
C LYS A 126 15.86 -24.31 2.70
N THR A 127 17.12 -24.39 2.22
CA THR A 127 17.88 -25.65 2.27
C THR A 127 18.13 -26.11 3.71
N ASN A 128 18.36 -25.16 4.62
CA ASN A 128 18.48 -25.42 6.05
C ASN A 128 17.16 -25.92 6.66
N MET A 129 16.02 -25.34 6.27
CA MET A 129 14.70 -25.79 6.72
C MET A 129 14.32 -27.16 6.19
N GLN A 130 14.64 -27.47 4.94
CA GLN A 130 14.40 -28.80 4.36
C GLN A 130 15.21 -29.88 5.09
N GLU A 131 16.44 -29.58 5.48
CA GLU A 131 17.26 -30.46 6.32
C GLU A 131 16.66 -30.62 7.72
N PHE A 132 16.17 -29.53 8.32
CA PHE A 132 15.50 -29.54 9.63
C PHE A 132 14.21 -30.38 9.63
N ILE A 133 13.32 -30.18 8.67
CA ILE A 133 12.08 -30.96 8.49
C ILE A 133 12.41 -32.44 8.24
N SER A 134 13.42 -32.71 7.40
CA SER A 134 13.88 -34.08 7.13
C SER A 134 14.44 -34.76 8.38
N SER A 135 15.11 -34.01 9.27
CA SER A 135 15.59 -34.53 10.55
C SER A 135 14.47 -34.76 11.57
N SER A 136 13.35 -34.03 11.44
CA SER A 136 12.16 -34.12 12.29
C SER A 136 11.15 -35.20 11.84
N LYS A 137 11.45 -35.97 10.78
CA LYS A 137 10.58 -37.02 10.20
C LYS A 137 10.16 -38.17 11.12
N TYR A 138 10.67 -38.21 12.36
CA TYR A 138 10.28 -39.22 13.36
C TYR A 138 8.97 -38.88 14.11
N LEU A 139 8.30 -37.76 13.79
CA LEU A 139 7.21 -37.19 14.59
C LEU A 139 5.77 -37.38 14.05
N GLY A 140 5.55 -38.13 12.96
CA GLY A 140 4.21 -38.51 12.47
C GLY A 140 3.56 -37.57 11.43
N ASP A 141 2.24 -37.75 11.20
CA ASP A 141 1.46 -37.20 10.06
C ASP A 141 1.51 -35.66 9.92
N THR A 142 1.67 -34.91 11.02
CA THR A 142 1.81 -33.44 11.00
C THR A 142 3.06 -32.97 10.24
N SER A 143 4.11 -33.81 10.16
CA SER A 143 5.32 -33.52 9.38
C SER A 143 5.07 -33.60 7.86
N MET A 144 4.10 -34.37 7.41
CA MET A 144 3.80 -34.55 5.99
C MET A 144 3.07 -33.32 5.43
N GLU A 145 2.07 -32.81 6.17
CA GLU A 145 1.34 -31.58 5.81
C GLU A 145 2.28 -30.37 5.73
N GLN A 146 3.23 -30.26 6.66
CA GLN A 146 4.23 -29.19 6.68
C GLN A 146 5.26 -29.30 5.54
N GLU A 147 5.62 -30.51 5.12
CA GLU A 147 6.48 -30.74 3.95
C GLU A 147 5.76 -30.34 2.65
N ASP A 148 4.47 -30.65 2.53
CA ASP A 148 3.66 -30.26 1.37
C ASP A 148 3.46 -28.73 1.26
N MET A 149 3.16 -28.05 2.37
CA MET A 149 3.09 -26.58 2.40
C MET A 149 4.41 -25.92 2.01
N LEU A 150 5.54 -26.45 2.50
CA LEU A 150 6.86 -25.95 2.14
C LEU A 150 7.17 -26.17 0.65
N ARG A 151 6.68 -27.27 0.05
CA ARG A 151 6.82 -27.50 -1.40
C ARG A 151 6.00 -26.53 -2.24
N ASP A 152 4.82 -26.14 -1.79
CA ASP A 152 4.03 -25.14 -2.50
C ASP A 152 4.65 -23.74 -2.36
N SER A 153 5.18 -23.42 -1.18
CA SER A 153 6.01 -22.22 -0.97
C SER A 153 7.27 -22.22 -1.83
N GLU A 154 7.92 -23.36 -2.03
CA GLU A 154 9.07 -23.51 -2.94
C GLU A 154 8.70 -23.19 -4.40
N LYS A 155 7.55 -23.67 -4.89
CA LYS A 155 7.08 -23.33 -6.25
C LYS A 155 6.79 -21.84 -6.37
N SER A 156 6.21 -21.23 -5.33
CA SER A 156 5.93 -19.78 -5.29
C SER A 156 7.23 -18.95 -5.28
N LEU A 157 8.25 -19.39 -4.54
CA LEU A 157 9.58 -18.76 -4.54
C LEU A 157 10.20 -18.78 -5.91
N GLN A 158 10.16 -19.94 -6.57
CA GLN A 158 10.72 -20.12 -7.90
C GLN A 158 10.02 -19.21 -8.91
N HIS A 159 8.69 -19.12 -8.82
CA HIS A 159 7.91 -18.21 -9.65
C HIS A 159 8.29 -16.73 -9.41
N SER A 160 8.48 -16.34 -8.15
CA SER A 160 8.91 -14.98 -7.78
C SER A 160 10.32 -14.67 -8.28
N MET A 161 11.22 -15.65 -8.27
CA MET A 161 12.56 -15.52 -8.85
C MET A 161 12.52 -15.33 -10.36
N ASP A 162 11.68 -16.08 -11.06
CA ASP A 162 11.50 -15.94 -12.51
C ASP A 162 10.96 -14.55 -12.86
N GLN A 163 9.98 -14.06 -12.11
CA GLN A 163 9.45 -12.70 -12.23
C GLN A 163 10.51 -11.63 -11.92
N LEU A 164 11.37 -11.85 -10.92
CA LEU A 164 12.47 -10.95 -10.60
C LEU A 164 13.49 -10.88 -11.74
N LEU A 165 13.82 -12.01 -12.37
CA LEU A 165 14.73 -12.04 -13.52
C LEU A 165 14.16 -11.27 -14.72
N GLU A 166 12.86 -11.41 -14.97
CA GLU A 166 12.16 -10.61 -15.98
C GLU A 166 12.17 -9.11 -15.63
N LEU A 167 11.86 -8.77 -14.39
CA LEU A 167 11.90 -7.39 -13.88
C LEU A 167 13.30 -6.80 -14.03
N LYS A 168 14.35 -7.54 -13.68
CA LYS A 168 15.75 -7.14 -13.85
C LYS A 168 16.12 -6.92 -15.30
N ALA A 169 15.68 -7.80 -16.21
CA ALA A 169 15.92 -7.62 -17.64
C ALA A 169 15.27 -6.34 -18.16
N ARG A 170 14.03 -6.05 -17.75
CA ARG A 170 13.33 -4.81 -18.11
C ARG A 170 13.96 -3.57 -17.47
N ALA A 171 14.36 -3.65 -16.19
CA ALA A 171 15.02 -2.56 -15.48
C ALA A 171 16.35 -2.15 -16.16
N ALA A 172 17.16 -3.14 -16.57
CA ALA A 172 18.39 -2.92 -17.33
C ALA A 172 18.18 -2.25 -18.69
N MET A 173 16.98 -2.39 -19.30
CA MET A 173 16.68 -1.67 -20.54
C MET A 173 16.59 -0.15 -20.31
N PHE A 174 16.20 0.33 -19.12
CA PHE A 174 16.15 1.76 -18.85
C PHE A 174 17.54 2.38 -18.73
N GLU A 175 18.48 1.70 -18.08
CA GLU A 175 19.88 2.14 -17.97
C GLU A 175 20.56 2.34 -19.34
N ASN A 176 20.30 1.43 -20.28
CA ASN A 176 20.79 1.55 -21.64
C ASN A 176 20.12 2.71 -22.42
N ASN A 177 18.85 2.98 -22.14
CA ASN A 177 18.13 4.09 -22.76
C ASN A 177 18.55 5.46 -22.19
N VAL A 178 18.81 5.57 -20.89
CA VAL A 178 19.41 6.76 -20.25
C VAL A 178 20.69 7.19 -20.97
N SER A 179 21.59 6.23 -21.23
CA SER A 179 22.85 6.48 -21.96
C SER A 179 22.62 7.06 -23.36
N ARG A 180 21.51 6.71 -24.00
CA ARG A 180 21.12 7.18 -25.33
C ARG A 180 20.63 8.63 -25.33
N PHE A 181 20.12 9.13 -24.19
CA PHE A 181 19.67 10.51 -24.03
C PHE A 181 20.81 11.48 -23.69
N TYR A 182 21.85 11.01 -22.99
CA TYR A 182 23.02 11.84 -22.64
C TYR A 182 24.15 11.80 -23.67
N SER A 183 24.24 10.75 -24.49
CA SER A 183 25.18 10.69 -25.60
C SER A 183 24.70 11.58 -26.76
N GLY A 184 24.89 12.88 -26.62
CA GLY A 184 24.75 13.84 -27.71
C GLY A 184 25.68 13.50 -28.85
N GLU A 185 25.15 12.85 -29.90
CA GLU A 185 25.80 12.78 -31.21
C GLU A 185 25.64 14.13 -31.94
N THR A 186 26.21 15.18 -31.34
CA THR A 186 26.65 16.36 -32.08
C THR A 186 28.14 16.20 -32.36
N SER A 187 28.46 15.48 -33.45
CA SER A 187 29.52 15.84 -34.41
C SER A 187 29.97 14.61 -35.19
N LYS A 188 29.41 14.45 -36.40
CA LYS A 188 30.15 14.14 -37.64
C LYS A 188 29.23 14.29 -38.84
N ILE A 189 28.91 15.54 -39.18
CA ILE A 189 28.68 15.92 -40.57
C ILE A 189 30.05 16.18 -41.18
N GLY A 190 30.39 15.42 -42.22
CA GLY A 190 31.55 15.64 -43.08
C GLY A 190 32.34 14.38 -43.37
N THR A 191 31.83 13.50 -44.26
CA THR A 191 32.28 13.37 -45.66
C THR A 191 31.69 12.12 -46.31
N VAL A 192 30.86 12.34 -47.32
CA VAL A 192 30.84 11.67 -48.65
C VAL A 192 30.56 10.14 -48.71
N ASN A 193 29.38 9.87 -49.27
CA ASN A 193 28.93 8.73 -50.12
C ASN A 193 28.90 7.32 -49.51
N ASP A 194 27.71 6.71 -49.42
CA ASP A 194 27.28 5.76 -50.46
C ASP A 194 25.75 5.49 -50.44
N SER A 195 25.21 5.41 -51.65
CA SER A 195 23.97 4.83 -52.18
C SER A 195 22.73 4.53 -51.31
N GLY A 196 21.64 5.21 -51.69
CA GLY A 196 20.53 4.51 -52.36
C GLY A 196 19.23 4.36 -51.57
N ALA A 197 18.21 5.19 -51.89
CA ALA A 197 16.87 4.74 -52.25
C ALA A 197 15.89 5.94 -52.32
N THR A 198 15.57 6.32 -53.55
CA THR A 198 14.24 6.66 -54.08
C THR A 198 13.22 7.26 -53.12
N CYS A 199 13.03 8.58 -53.25
CA CYS A 199 11.78 9.25 -52.92
C CYS A 199 10.65 8.71 -53.80
N ASN A 200 9.48 8.39 -53.23
CA ASN A 200 8.19 8.74 -53.84
C ASN A 200 7.05 8.68 -52.82
N ASN A 201 6.17 9.64 -52.98
CA ASN A 201 5.05 10.02 -52.14
C ASN A 201 3.90 8.99 -52.23
N ASP A 202 3.48 8.40 -51.12
CA ASP A 202 2.15 7.79 -50.90
C ASP A 202 1.78 7.81 -49.39
N LEU A 203 2.10 8.93 -48.73
CA LEU A 203 1.94 9.16 -47.29
C LEU A 203 0.48 9.32 -46.75
N PRO A 204 -0.60 9.54 -47.53
CA PRO A 204 -1.94 9.69 -46.96
C PRO A 204 -2.59 8.38 -46.49
N GLU A 205 -2.42 7.27 -47.22
CA GLU A 205 -3.20 6.04 -47.00
C GLU A 205 -2.71 5.19 -45.81
N LEU A 206 -1.43 5.34 -45.44
CA LEU A 206 -0.85 4.70 -44.25
C LEU A 206 -1.23 5.42 -42.96
N LYS A 207 -1.45 6.75 -43.03
CA LYS A 207 -1.77 7.59 -41.87
C LYS A 207 -3.18 7.32 -41.33
N ASP A 208 -4.15 7.09 -42.22
CA ASP A 208 -5.52 6.75 -41.82
C ASP A 208 -5.65 5.32 -41.27
N LYS A 209 -4.84 4.36 -41.78
CA LYS A 209 -4.74 3.00 -41.22
C LYS A 209 -4.05 2.97 -39.84
N MET A 210 -3.00 3.77 -39.66
CA MET A 210 -2.28 3.89 -38.39
C MET A 210 -3.15 4.57 -37.32
N ASN A 211 -3.97 5.54 -37.70
CA ASN A 211 -4.91 6.22 -36.81
C ASN A 211 -6.06 5.28 -36.38
N LEU A 212 -6.60 4.48 -37.30
CA LEU A 212 -7.64 3.48 -36.99
C LEU A 212 -7.13 2.42 -35.98
N HIS A 213 -5.88 1.94 -36.14
CA HIS A 213 -5.28 0.96 -35.23
C HIS A 213 -4.95 1.56 -33.85
N THR A 214 -4.52 2.83 -33.79
CA THR A 214 -4.27 3.54 -32.53
C THR A 214 -5.58 3.80 -31.78
N MET A 215 -6.64 4.17 -32.51
CA MET A 215 -7.98 4.36 -31.96
C MET A 215 -8.60 3.02 -31.49
N GLU A 216 -8.42 1.94 -32.24
CA GLU A 216 -8.90 0.61 -31.84
C GLU A 216 -8.13 0.07 -30.62
N HIS A 217 -6.82 0.34 -30.52
CA HIS A 217 -6.03 0.01 -29.34
C HIS A 217 -6.49 0.81 -28.11
N GLN A 218 -6.72 2.13 -28.24
CA GLN A 218 -7.32 2.95 -27.17
C GLN A 218 -8.71 2.42 -26.76
N ARG A 219 -9.54 2.01 -27.73
CA ARG A 219 -10.85 1.44 -27.47
C ARG A 219 -10.78 0.08 -26.77
N HIS A 220 -9.74 -0.71 -27.05
CA HIS A 220 -9.47 -1.97 -26.36
C HIS A 220 -9.03 -1.72 -24.92
N ILE A 221 -8.13 -0.77 -24.68
CA ILE A 221 -7.71 -0.35 -23.34
C ILE A 221 -8.92 0.13 -22.53
N LEU A 222 -9.76 0.99 -23.09
CA LEU A 222 -10.97 1.47 -22.41
C LEU A 222 -11.92 0.32 -22.05
N ARG A 223 -12.15 -0.64 -22.96
CA ARG A 223 -12.95 -1.85 -22.66
C ARG A 223 -12.33 -2.71 -21.56
N MET A 224 -11.00 -2.80 -21.52
CA MET A 224 -10.29 -3.52 -20.46
C MET A 224 -10.42 -2.81 -19.11
N LEU A 225 -10.34 -1.48 -19.08
CA LEU A 225 -10.54 -0.66 -17.88
C LEU A 225 -11.99 -0.73 -17.40
N GLU A 226 -12.98 -0.66 -18.29
CA GLU A 226 -14.40 -0.84 -17.96
C GLU A 226 -14.65 -2.21 -17.32
N LYS A 227 -14.11 -3.29 -17.90
CA LYS A 227 -14.20 -4.64 -17.32
C LYS A 227 -13.44 -4.77 -16.00
N SER A 228 -12.34 -4.05 -15.83
CA SER A 228 -11.61 -4.03 -14.57
C SER A 228 -12.41 -3.32 -13.48
N LEU A 229 -13.03 -2.19 -13.82
CA LEU A 229 -13.89 -1.43 -12.92
C LEU A 229 -15.14 -2.22 -12.51
N GLU A 230 -15.78 -2.92 -13.45
CA GLU A 230 -16.94 -3.78 -13.15
C GLU A 230 -16.57 -4.90 -12.16
N ARG A 231 -15.40 -5.53 -12.34
CA ARG A 231 -14.87 -6.52 -11.39
C ARG A 231 -14.55 -5.90 -10.04
N GLU A 232 -13.94 -4.72 -10.00
CA GLU A 232 -13.62 -3.99 -8.77
C GLU A 232 -14.90 -3.70 -7.96
N ILE A 233 -15.96 -3.22 -8.60
CA ILE A 233 -17.26 -2.97 -7.95
C ILE A 233 -17.87 -4.27 -7.41
N GLU A 234 -17.76 -5.38 -8.15
CA GLU A 234 -18.21 -6.69 -7.67
C GLU A 234 -17.37 -7.21 -6.48
N PHE A 235 -16.06 -6.94 -6.46
CA PHE A 235 -15.21 -7.23 -5.31
C PHE A 235 -15.59 -6.38 -4.09
N GLU A 236 -15.82 -5.08 -4.26
CA GLU A 236 -16.26 -4.19 -3.17
C GLU A 236 -17.62 -4.65 -2.61
N LYS A 237 -18.53 -5.08 -3.47
CA LYS A 237 -19.81 -5.68 -3.06
C LYS A 237 -19.58 -6.96 -2.24
N ARG A 238 -18.78 -7.91 -2.73
CA ARG A 238 -18.46 -9.15 -2.00
C ARG A 238 -17.76 -8.88 -0.68
N LEU A 239 -16.90 -7.87 -0.63
CA LEU A 239 -16.24 -7.44 0.60
C LEU A 239 -17.26 -6.93 1.62
N SER A 240 -18.21 -6.09 1.20
CA SER A 240 -19.28 -5.60 2.08
C SER A 240 -20.20 -6.72 2.60
N GLU A 241 -20.52 -7.71 1.77
CA GLU A 241 -21.28 -8.90 2.17
C GLU A 241 -20.47 -9.74 3.18
N SER A 242 -19.16 -9.91 2.94
CA SER A 242 -18.26 -10.62 3.86
C SER A 242 -18.17 -9.92 5.22
N THR A 243 -18.02 -8.59 5.25
CA THR A 243 -18.00 -7.82 6.50
C THR A 243 -19.32 -7.96 7.26
N GLN A 244 -20.46 -7.93 6.56
CA GLN A 244 -21.77 -8.14 7.21
C GLN A 244 -21.90 -9.54 7.82
N ILE A 245 -21.39 -10.57 7.14
CA ILE A 245 -21.37 -11.95 7.65
C ILE A 245 -20.46 -12.02 8.89
N GLU A 246 -19.27 -11.41 8.84
CA GLU A 246 -18.31 -11.36 9.95
C GLU A 246 -18.92 -10.68 11.19
N GLU A 247 -19.59 -9.53 11.02
CA GLU A 247 -20.31 -8.84 12.10
C GLU A 247 -21.41 -9.75 12.69
N GLY A 248 -22.16 -10.45 11.84
CA GLY A 248 -23.19 -11.40 12.27
C GLY A 248 -22.63 -12.61 13.03
N LEU A 249 -21.49 -13.15 12.59
CA LEU A 249 -20.80 -14.24 13.28
C LEU A 249 -20.23 -13.77 14.63
N THR A 250 -19.69 -12.55 14.70
CA THR A 250 -19.17 -11.96 15.94
C THR A 250 -20.29 -11.80 16.99
N LEU A 251 -21.47 -11.32 16.59
CA LEU A 251 -22.63 -11.23 17.48
C LEU A 251 -23.09 -12.60 17.97
N ARG A 252 -23.11 -13.61 17.07
CA ARG A 252 -23.48 -14.98 17.44
C ARG A 252 -22.46 -15.64 18.36
N LEU A 253 -21.17 -15.39 18.14
CA LEU A 253 -20.10 -15.87 18.99
C LEU A 253 -20.26 -15.31 20.40
N HIS A 254 -20.44 -14.00 20.53
CA HIS A 254 -20.66 -13.36 21.82
C HIS A 254 -21.93 -13.88 22.54
N ALA A 255 -23.01 -14.12 21.80
CA ALA A 255 -24.22 -14.72 22.37
C ALA A 255 -23.94 -16.15 22.88
N SER A 256 -23.23 -16.96 22.10
CA SER A 256 -22.84 -18.32 22.49
C SER A 256 -21.88 -18.34 23.68
N GLU A 257 -20.92 -17.41 23.75
CA GLU A 257 -20.01 -17.26 24.89
C GLU A 257 -20.78 -16.94 26.17
N GLN A 258 -21.78 -16.05 26.08
CA GLN A 258 -22.65 -15.73 27.22
C GLN A 258 -23.50 -16.92 27.66
N GLU A 259 -24.01 -17.73 26.72
CA GLU A 259 -24.74 -18.96 27.03
C GLU A 259 -23.85 -19.99 27.74
N VAL A 260 -22.60 -20.16 27.28
CA VAL A 260 -21.62 -21.06 27.92
C VAL A 260 -21.32 -20.59 29.34
N LEU A 261 -21.08 -19.29 29.55
CA LEU A 261 -20.84 -18.74 30.88
C LEU A 261 -22.01 -18.99 31.85
N LEU A 262 -23.25 -18.84 31.38
CA LEU A 262 -24.44 -19.13 32.20
C LEU A 262 -24.55 -20.63 32.52
N ALA A 263 -24.25 -21.49 31.56
CA ALA A 263 -24.24 -22.93 31.77
C ALA A 263 -23.13 -23.35 32.76
N GLU A 264 -21.93 -22.76 32.65
CA GLU A 264 -20.84 -22.98 33.60
C GLU A 264 -21.24 -22.59 35.01
N GLU A 265 -21.88 -21.43 35.20
CA GLU A 265 -22.39 -20.98 36.50
C GLU A 265 -23.44 -21.96 37.06
N GLU A 266 -24.39 -22.40 36.25
CA GLU A 266 -25.39 -23.39 36.66
C GLU A 266 -24.72 -24.72 37.08
N THR A 267 -23.75 -25.20 36.29
CA THR A 267 -23.03 -26.43 36.64
C THR A 267 -22.25 -26.27 37.94
N ALA A 268 -21.61 -25.13 38.19
CA ALA A 268 -20.90 -24.86 39.44
C ALA A 268 -21.84 -24.92 40.65
N ILE A 269 -23.03 -24.31 40.56
CA ILE A 269 -24.04 -24.34 41.62
C ILE A 269 -24.54 -25.77 41.87
N THR A 270 -24.78 -26.55 40.81
CA THR A 270 -25.22 -27.94 40.98
C THR A 270 -24.15 -28.82 41.61
N LEU A 271 -22.88 -28.59 41.29
CA LEU A 271 -21.74 -29.29 41.86
C LEU A 271 -21.58 -28.96 43.36
N GLU A 272 -21.71 -27.68 43.74
CA GLU A 272 -21.68 -27.25 45.14
C GLU A 272 -22.77 -27.95 45.96
N LYS A 273 -24.01 -27.96 45.46
CA LYS A 273 -25.13 -28.67 46.11
C LYS A 273 -24.89 -30.18 46.22
N LEU A 274 -24.24 -30.78 45.23
CA LEU A 274 -23.89 -32.20 45.27
C LEU A 274 -22.89 -32.48 46.41
N TYR A 275 -21.86 -31.64 46.55
CA TYR A 275 -20.88 -31.77 47.65
C TYR A 275 -21.53 -31.58 49.03
N GLU A 276 -22.45 -30.64 49.18
CA GLU A 276 -23.22 -30.46 50.42
C GLU A 276 -24.07 -31.69 50.77
N ALA A 277 -24.72 -32.28 49.75
CA ALA A 277 -25.51 -33.50 49.91
C ALA A 277 -24.63 -34.71 50.28
N ASP A 278 -23.45 -34.85 49.67
CA ASP A 278 -22.48 -35.91 49.97
C ASP A 278 -21.94 -35.77 51.40
N HIS A 279 -21.60 -34.55 51.81
CA HIS A 279 -21.19 -34.26 53.19
C HIS A 279 -22.29 -34.62 54.20
N SER A 280 -23.53 -34.24 53.91
CA SER A 280 -24.70 -34.58 54.74
C SER A 280 -24.92 -36.10 54.84
N SER A 281 -24.74 -36.82 53.72
CA SER A 281 -24.80 -38.28 53.65
C SER A 281 -23.72 -38.94 54.52
N GLU A 282 -22.50 -38.41 54.49
CA GLU A 282 -21.39 -38.90 55.31
C GLU A 282 -21.65 -38.73 56.81
N ILE A 283 -22.17 -37.57 57.23
CA ILE A 283 -22.60 -37.32 58.62
C ILE A 283 -23.67 -38.33 59.06
N LEU A 284 -24.71 -38.52 58.24
CA LEU A 284 -25.78 -39.48 58.50
C LEU A 284 -25.26 -40.92 58.59
N MET A 285 -24.34 -41.31 57.71
CA MET A 285 -23.69 -42.61 57.76
C MET A 285 -22.87 -42.78 59.05
N GLY A 286 -22.18 -41.73 59.51
CA GLY A 286 -21.49 -41.70 60.80
C GLY A 286 -22.42 -41.96 61.98
N ILE A 287 -23.54 -41.23 62.05
CA ILE A 287 -24.58 -41.40 63.08
C ILE A 287 -25.16 -42.82 63.04
N SER A 288 -25.47 -43.32 61.84
CA SER A 288 -25.97 -44.69 61.62
C SER A 288 -25.02 -45.76 62.18
N LYS A 289 -23.71 -45.65 61.88
CA LYS A 289 -22.68 -46.57 62.39
C LYS A 289 -22.59 -46.52 63.91
N GLU A 290 -22.69 -45.34 64.52
CA GLU A 290 -22.68 -45.17 65.98
C GLU A 290 -23.91 -45.82 66.63
N LEU A 291 -25.11 -45.55 66.11
CA LEU A 291 -26.37 -46.13 66.61
C LEU A 291 -26.34 -47.67 66.51
N LEU A 292 -25.90 -48.22 65.38
CA LEU A 292 -25.75 -49.66 65.19
C LEU A 292 -24.78 -50.28 66.22
N SER A 293 -23.69 -49.58 66.53
CA SER A 293 -22.73 -50.00 67.56
C SER A 293 -23.35 -50.02 68.96
N LYS A 294 -24.10 -48.97 69.32
CA LYS A 294 -24.85 -48.90 70.60
C LYS A 294 -25.93 -50.00 70.71
N LEU A 295 -26.63 -50.29 69.62
CA LEU A 295 -27.62 -51.37 69.55
C LEU A 295 -26.97 -52.73 69.77
N LYS A 296 -25.85 -53.02 69.10
CA LYS A 296 -25.07 -54.25 69.28
C LYS A 296 -24.61 -54.44 70.74
N MET A 297 -24.11 -53.38 71.37
CA MET A 297 -23.75 -53.42 72.80
C MET A 297 -24.96 -53.73 73.69
N SER A 298 -26.10 -53.07 73.44
CA SER A 298 -27.33 -53.27 74.22
C SER A 298 -27.92 -54.68 74.05
N GLN A 299 -27.91 -55.24 72.83
CA GLN A 299 -28.31 -56.64 72.57
C GLN A 299 -27.39 -57.65 73.25
N SER A 300 -26.08 -57.38 73.30
CA SER A 300 -25.14 -58.27 74.01
C SER A 300 -25.36 -58.27 75.53
N ASN A 301 -25.86 -57.17 76.10
CA ASN A 301 -26.19 -57.04 77.52
C ASN A 301 -27.50 -57.78 77.91
N LEU A 302 -28.35 -58.13 76.94
CA LEU A 302 -29.60 -58.88 77.14
C LEU A 302 -29.42 -60.42 77.18
N LYS A 303 -28.19 -60.94 76.98
CA LYS A 303 -27.89 -62.38 77.01
C LYS A 303 -27.52 -62.94 78.40
N LYS A 304 -28.05 -62.37 79.49
CA LYS A 304 -28.03 -63.01 80.82
C LYS A 304 -29.46 -63.32 81.27
N PRO A 305 -29.88 -64.59 81.31
CA PRO A 305 -31.18 -64.96 81.83
C PRO A 305 -31.10 -65.09 83.36
N GLY A 306 -31.99 -64.39 84.05
CA GLY A 306 -32.22 -64.49 85.48
C GLY A 306 -33.68 -64.17 85.75
N VAL A 307 -34.38 -65.16 86.28
CA VAL A 307 -35.83 -65.34 86.39
C VAL A 307 -36.41 -64.59 87.62
N GLU A 308 -37.75 -64.44 87.62
CA GLU A 308 -38.67 -64.14 88.76
C GLU A 308 -38.96 -62.66 89.14
N ASN A 309 -40.17 -62.17 88.82
CA ASN A 309 -41.27 -62.09 89.80
C ASN A 309 -42.50 -61.31 89.27
N GLN A 310 -43.63 -62.02 89.16
CA GLN A 310 -44.95 -61.52 88.77
C GLN A 310 -45.69 -60.96 89.99
N GLN A 311 -45.30 -59.76 90.46
CA GLN A 311 -46.20 -58.90 91.25
C GLN A 311 -45.69 -57.45 91.33
N ALA A 312 -44.44 -57.18 90.94
CA ALA A 312 -43.91 -55.82 90.74
C ALA A 312 -44.24 -55.24 89.34
N ALA A 313 -44.76 -56.05 88.42
CA ALA A 313 -44.96 -55.69 87.01
C ALA A 313 -46.06 -54.64 86.78
N GLU A 314 -47.04 -54.50 87.67
CA GLU A 314 -48.19 -53.61 87.47
C GLU A 314 -47.94 -52.18 88.01
N VAL A 315 -47.21 -52.05 89.12
CA VAL A 315 -46.73 -50.76 89.65
C VAL A 315 -45.50 -50.27 88.88
N ALA A 316 -44.63 -51.18 88.42
CA ALA A 316 -43.54 -50.84 87.52
C ALA A 316 -44.04 -50.48 86.12
N SER A 317 -45.12 -51.08 85.60
CA SER A 317 -45.70 -50.68 84.30
C SER A 317 -46.37 -49.31 84.36
N GLN A 318 -47.05 -48.96 85.47
CA GLN A 318 -47.61 -47.62 85.66
C GLN A 318 -46.54 -46.55 85.86
N LYS A 319 -45.50 -46.81 86.66
CA LYS A 319 -44.36 -45.90 86.81
C LYS A 319 -43.58 -45.74 85.50
N ALA A 320 -43.36 -46.83 84.77
CA ALA A 320 -42.74 -46.80 83.45
C ALA A 320 -43.62 -46.11 82.39
N ASN A 321 -44.96 -46.21 82.48
CA ASN A 321 -45.86 -45.48 81.58
C ASN A 321 -45.88 -43.98 81.87
N ILE A 322 -45.87 -43.55 83.15
CA ILE A 322 -45.78 -42.13 83.51
C ILE A 322 -44.42 -41.54 83.11
N GLU A 323 -43.34 -42.31 83.28
CA GLU A 323 -41.99 -41.92 82.85
C GLU A 323 -41.88 -41.88 81.31
N LYS A 324 -42.53 -42.82 80.61
CA LYS A 324 -42.67 -42.80 79.15
C LYS A 324 -43.51 -41.61 78.68
N ASP A 325 -44.62 -41.28 79.32
CA ASP A 325 -45.46 -40.14 78.93
C ASP A 325 -44.74 -38.81 79.13
N ASN A 326 -43.97 -38.67 80.23
CA ASN A 326 -43.15 -37.48 80.46
C ASN A 326 -42.00 -37.35 79.45
N THR A 327 -41.34 -38.46 79.10
CA THR A 327 -40.28 -38.45 78.06
C THR A 327 -40.85 -38.25 76.66
N ILE A 328 -42.04 -38.78 76.36
CA ILE A 328 -42.76 -38.52 75.10
C ILE A 328 -43.15 -37.04 75.00
N LYS A 329 -43.58 -36.42 76.10
CA LYS A 329 -43.93 -35.00 76.13
C LYS A 329 -42.71 -34.10 75.92
N ASP A 330 -41.58 -34.42 76.55
CA ASP A 330 -40.30 -33.72 76.35
C ASP A 330 -39.80 -33.89 74.91
N LEU A 331 -39.85 -35.11 74.36
CA LEU A 331 -39.48 -35.38 72.97
C LEU A 331 -40.37 -34.64 71.97
N LYS A 332 -41.69 -34.53 72.22
CA LYS A 332 -42.60 -33.73 71.38
C LYS A 332 -42.25 -32.25 71.41
N GLN A 333 -41.91 -31.71 72.59
CA GLN A 333 -41.53 -30.31 72.71
C GLN A 333 -40.22 -30.05 71.97
N ARG A 334 -39.23 -30.93 72.12
CA ARG A 334 -37.95 -30.86 71.37
C ARG A 334 -38.13 -31.03 69.86
N LEU A 335 -39.11 -31.83 69.43
CA LEU A 335 -39.45 -32.00 68.02
C LEU A 335 -39.99 -30.69 67.43
N VAL A 336 -40.95 -30.05 68.10
CA VAL A 336 -41.51 -28.75 67.68
C VAL A 336 -40.44 -27.66 67.67
N GLU A 337 -39.53 -27.67 68.64
CA GLU A 337 -38.42 -26.70 68.69
C GLU A 337 -37.35 -26.95 67.62
N ALA A 338 -37.14 -28.21 67.23
CA ALA A 338 -36.27 -28.57 66.11
C ALA A 338 -36.91 -28.20 64.76
N GLU A 339 -38.22 -28.41 64.61
CA GLU A 339 -39.00 -28.07 63.42
C GLU A 339 -39.00 -26.54 63.21
N ARG A 340 -39.24 -25.77 64.28
CA ARG A 340 -39.15 -24.29 64.21
C ARG A 340 -37.74 -23.78 63.89
N LYS A 341 -36.69 -24.52 64.28
CA LYS A 341 -35.30 -24.18 63.93
C LYS A 341 -34.97 -24.54 62.49
N ALA A 342 -35.49 -25.65 61.98
CA ALA A 342 -35.36 -26.06 60.59
C ALA A 342 -36.02 -25.02 59.66
N ASP A 343 -37.27 -24.64 59.93
CA ASP A 343 -37.99 -23.61 59.16
C ASP A 343 -37.25 -22.27 59.14
N ASN A 344 -36.62 -21.90 60.26
CA ASN A 344 -35.92 -20.62 60.37
C ASN A 344 -34.56 -20.65 59.65
N ALA A 345 -33.87 -21.80 59.64
CA ALA A 345 -32.65 -21.99 58.88
C ALA A 345 -32.93 -22.02 57.36
N GLU A 346 -34.00 -22.69 56.94
CA GLU A 346 -34.41 -22.76 55.53
C GLU A 346 -34.79 -21.37 54.99
N ASN A 347 -35.51 -20.57 55.79
CA ASN A 347 -35.82 -19.18 55.44
C ASN A 347 -34.57 -18.27 55.38
N GLN A 348 -33.59 -18.47 56.27
CA GLN A 348 -32.32 -17.73 56.22
C GLN A 348 -31.52 -18.09 54.97
N GLN A 349 -31.43 -19.38 54.64
CA GLN A 349 -30.70 -19.87 53.47
C GLN A 349 -31.36 -19.40 52.16
N ALA A 350 -32.70 -19.38 52.10
CA ALA A 350 -33.43 -18.83 50.96
C ALA A 350 -33.19 -17.31 50.76
N ALA A 351 -33.09 -16.55 51.86
CA ALA A 351 -32.80 -15.11 51.79
C ALA A 351 -31.35 -14.84 51.35
N GLU A 352 -30.38 -15.64 51.82
CA GLU A 352 -28.98 -15.55 51.38
C GLU A 352 -28.82 -15.90 49.90
N LEU A 353 -29.44 -16.98 49.44
CA LEU A 353 -29.46 -17.36 48.02
C LEU A 353 -30.06 -16.27 47.13
N ALA A 354 -31.15 -15.63 47.56
CA ALA A 354 -31.77 -14.53 46.84
C ALA A 354 -30.84 -13.29 46.77
N SER A 355 -30.14 -12.99 47.86
CA SER A 355 -29.14 -11.92 47.91
C SER A 355 -27.94 -12.21 47.01
N GLN A 356 -27.46 -13.46 47.00
CA GLN A 356 -26.31 -13.88 46.20
C GLN A 356 -26.65 -13.82 44.70
N LYS A 357 -27.83 -14.31 44.31
CA LYS A 357 -28.34 -14.20 42.93
C LYS A 357 -28.43 -12.74 42.47
N ALA A 358 -28.93 -11.84 43.33
CA ALA A 358 -29.02 -10.42 43.01
C ALA A 358 -27.63 -9.75 42.86
N ASN A 359 -26.60 -10.26 43.54
CA ASN A 359 -25.24 -9.76 43.38
C ASN A 359 -24.60 -10.25 42.08
N ILE A 360 -24.80 -11.52 41.70
CA ILE A 360 -24.30 -12.05 40.44
C ILE A 360 -24.93 -11.31 39.25
N GLU A 361 -26.23 -11.04 39.31
CA GLU A 361 -26.91 -10.25 38.27
C GLU A 361 -26.32 -8.83 38.15
N LYS A 362 -26.01 -8.18 39.27
CA LYS A 362 -25.31 -6.88 39.26
C LYS A 362 -23.92 -6.99 38.66
N ASP A 363 -23.13 -8.00 39.03
CA ASP A 363 -21.78 -8.17 38.50
C ASP A 363 -21.78 -8.42 36.99
N ASN A 364 -22.76 -9.18 36.49
CA ASN A 364 -22.97 -9.38 35.06
C ASN A 364 -23.31 -8.05 34.35
N THR A 365 -24.20 -7.23 34.91
CA THR A 365 -24.50 -5.90 34.34
C THR A 365 -23.29 -4.96 34.38
N ILE A 366 -22.47 -5.03 35.43
CA ILE A 366 -21.23 -4.24 35.53
C ILE A 366 -20.23 -4.68 34.46
N LYS A 367 -20.11 -5.98 34.20
CA LYS A 367 -19.23 -6.54 33.17
C LYS A 367 -19.66 -6.06 31.77
N ASP A 368 -20.95 -6.14 31.44
CA ASP A 368 -21.50 -5.61 30.18
C ASP A 368 -21.23 -4.12 30.02
N LEU A 369 -21.51 -3.32 31.06
CA LEU A 369 -21.27 -1.88 31.03
C LEU A 369 -19.79 -1.53 30.84
N LYS A 370 -18.87 -2.28 31.47
CA LYS A 370 -17.42 -2.11 31.28
C LYS A 370 -16.99 -2.42 29.84
N GLN A 371 -17.49 -3.51 29.26
CA GLN A 371 -17.17 -3.88 27.88
C GLN A 371 -17.67 -2.82 26.89
N ARG A 372 -18.89 -2.32 27.10
CA ARG A 372 -19.46 -1.24 26.29
C ARG A 372 -18.69 0.08 26.43
N LEU A 373 -18.14 0.35 27.62
CA LEU A 373 -17.32 1.54 27.86
C LEU A 373 -15.99 1.45 27.09
N VAL A 374 -15.31 0.31 27.12
CA VAL A 374 -14.07 0.09 26.35
C VAL A 374 -14.32 0.23 24.84
N GLU A 375 -15.42 -0.33 24.32
CA GLU A 375 -15.74 -0.20 22.90
C GLU A 375 -16.11 1.24 22.51
N ALA A 376 -16.79 1.97 23.40
CA ALA A 376 -17.08 3.39 23.19
C ALA A 376 -15.79 4.24 23.18
N GLU A 377 -14.85 3.95 24.07
CA GLU A 377 -13.54 4.62 24.14
C GLU A 377 -12.72 4.36 22.87
N ARG A 378 -12.64 3.09 22.43
CA ARG A 378 -11.98 2.72 21.15
C ARG A 378 -12.60 3.44 19.95
N LYS A 379 -13.92 3.60 19.92
CA LYS A 379 -14.62 4.37 18.87
C LYS A 379 -14.29 5.86 18.93
N ALA A 380 -14.19 6.43 20.13
CA ALA A 380 -13.78 7.82 20.31
C ALA A 380 -12.34 8.05 19.83
N ASP A 381 -11.40 7.19 20.22
CA ASP A 381 -10.00 7.26 19.79
C ASP A 381 -9.85 7.16 18.26
N ASN A 382 -10.59 6.24 17.64
CA ASN A 382 -10.60 6.10 16.18
C ASN A 382 -11.18 7.35 15.50
N ALA A 383 -12.25 7.94 16.05
CA ALA A 383 -12.82 9.17 15.54
C ALA A 383 -11.84 10.35 15.66
N GLU A 384 -11.11 10.45 16.78
CA GLU A 384 -10.07 11.47 16.98
C GLU A 384 -8.90 11.30 16.01
N ALA A 385 -8.44 10.07 15.79
CA ALA A 385 -7.40 9.78 14.81
C ALA A 385 -7.83 10.19 13.38
N LYS A 386 -9.07 9.87 12.99
CA LYS A 386 -9.65 10.30 11.70
C LYS A 386 -9.73 11.82 11.58
N LEU A 387 -10.16 12.52 12.62
CA LEU A 387 -10.19 13.99 12.63
C LEU A 387 -8.80 14.61 12.48
N LYS A 388 -7.79 14.04 13.13
CA LYS A 388 -6.40 14.50 13.01
C LYS A 388 -5.87 14.31 11.58
N MET A 389 -6.19 13.18 10.95
CA MET A 389 -5.82 12.92 9.55
C MET A 389 -6.54 13.87 8.58
N LEU A 390 -7.85 14.07 8.73
CA LEU A 390 -8.62 15.02 7.93
C LEU A 390 -8.13 16.47 8.08
N THR A 391 -7.71 16.85 9.29
CA THR A 391 -7.13 18.17 9.53
C THR A 391 -5.79 18.33 8.80
N LYS A 392 -4.94 17.30 8.81
CA LYS A 392 -3.68 17.30 8.08
C LYS A 392 -3.90 17.42 6.56
N THR A 393 -4.79 16.60 6.00
CA THR A 393 -5.09 16.63 4.56
C THR A 393 -5.74 17.94 4.13
N SER A 394 -6.61 18.53 4.95
CA SER A 394 -7.18 19.86 4.70
C SER A 394 -6.11 20.96 4.60
N ASN A 395 -5.11 20.94 5.48
CA ASN A 395 -3.98 21.87 5.44
C ASN A 395 -3.10 21.66 4.20
N ASP A 396 -2.84 20.40 3.83
CA ASP A 396 -2.07 20.06 2.62
C ASP A 396 -2.78 20.53 1.34
N LEU A 397 -4.11 20.34 1.26
CA LEU A 397 -4.94 20.84 0.17
C LEU A 397 -4.92 22.37 0.10
N LYS A 398 -4.96 23.05 1.25
CA LYS A 398 -4.86 24.51 1.31
C LYS A 398 -3.52 25.01 0.76
N SER A 399 -2.41 24.38 1.17
CA SER A 399 -1.07 24.69 0.64
C SER A 399 -0.97 24.45 -0.86
N SER A 400 -1.55 23.35 -1.35
CA SER A 400 -1.61 23.06 -2.79
C SER A 400 -2.44 24.10 -3.55
N SER A 401 -3.60 24.49 -3.01
CA SER A 401 -4.46 25.52 -3.60
C SER A 401 -3.75 26.87 -3.72
N GLU A 402 -2.97 27.27 -2.71
CA GLU A 402 -2.16 28.48 -2.76
C GLU A 402 -1.10 28.42 -3.87
N LYS A 403 -0.44 27.27 -4.06
CA LYS A 403 0.52 27.05 -5.16
C LYS A 403 -0.16 27.15 -6.54
N VAL A 404 -1.34 26.55 -6.70
CA VAL A 404 -2.13 26.64 -7.94
C VAL A 404 -2.48 28.10 -8.25
N CYS A 405 -2.90 28.88 -7.25
CA CYS A 405 -3.20 30.31 -7.44
C CYS A 405 -1.97 31.10 -7.93
N VAL A 406 -0.79 30.83 -7.37
CA VAL A 406 0.47 31.45 -7.83
C VAL A 406 0.81 31.05 -9.27
N LEU A 407 0.64 29.78 -9.62
CA LEU A 407 0.88 29.28 -10.99
C LEU A 407 -0.10 29.88 -12.00
N GLU A 408 -1.38 29.99 -11.67
CA GLU A 408 -2.38 30.65 -12.51
C GLU A 408 -2.03 32.12 -12.77
N LYS A 409 -1.54 32.83 -11.75
CA LYS A 409 -1.10 34.22 -11.92
C LYS A 409 0.10 34.31 -12.86
N LYS A 410 1.11 33.44 -12.68
CA LYS A 410 2.27 33.36 -13.59
C LYS A 410 1.86 33.04 -15.03
N LEU A 411 0.90 32.13 -15.21
CA LEU A 411 0.37 31.77 -16.52
C LEU A 411 -0.32 32.95 -17.20
N LYS A 412 -1.13 33.72 -16.46
CA LYS A 412 -1.78 34.95 -16.96
C LYS A 412 -0.74 35.98 -17.39
N ASP A 413 0.30 36.21 -16.58
CA ASP A 413 1.37 37.16 -16.90
C ASP A 413 2.18 36.72 -18.13
N ALA A 414 2.51 35.43 -18.25
CA ALA A 414 3.19 34.88 -19.42
C ALA A 414 2.33 35.03 -20.70
N LYS A 415 1.03 34.77 -20.61
CA LYS A 415 0.08 34.95 -21.72
C LYS A 415 0.01 36.41 -22.19
N ILE A 416 0.05 37.38 -21.26
CA ILE A 416 0.11 38.81 -21.60
C ILE A 416 1.43 39.15 -22.29
N LYS A 417 2.58 38.69 -21.76
CA LYS A 417 3.90 38.90 -22.37
C LYS A 417 3.97 38.33 -23.79
N LEU A 418 3.41 37.14 -24.02
CA LEU A 418 3.35 36.51 -25.34
C LEU A 418 2.48 37.32 -26.32
N LYS A 419 1.33 37.84 -25.89
CA LYS A 419 0.52 38.73 -26.74
C LYS A 419 1.29 40.00 -27.13
N GLN A 420 2.02 40.59 -26.19
CA GLN A 420 2.85 41.77 -26.45
C GLN A 420 3.99 41.46 -27.43
N SER A 421 4.71 40.34 -27.25
CA SER A 421 5.79 39.95 -28.18
C SER A 421 5.26 39.63 -29.57
N LYS A 422 4.08 39.00 -29.69
CA LYS A 422 3.40 38.77 -30.97
C LYS A 422 3.03 40.09 -31.66
N SER A 423 2.43 41.04 -30.93
CA SER A 423 2.12 42.35 -31.49
C SER A 423 3.37 43.11 -31.96
N ARG A 424 4.47 43.03 -31.20
CA ARG A 424 5.76 43.61 -31.59
C ARG A 424 6.27 42.97 -32.89
N ARG A 425 6.28 41.62 -32.97
CA ARG A 425 6.70 40.91 -34.18
C ARG A 425 5.88 41.33 -35.41
N ASN A 426 4.56 41.38 -35.29
CA ASN A 426 3.69 41.81 -36.38
C ASN A 426 3.98 43.27 -36.82
N SER A 427 4.33 44.15 -35.89
CA SER A 427 4.74 45.52 -36.26
C SER A 427 6.09 45.56 -36.98
N PHE A 428 7.02 44.66 -36.65
CA PHE A 428 8.29 44.54 -37.36
C PHE A 428 8.11 43.94 -38.76
N GLU A 429 7.26 42.93 -38.93
CA GLU A 429 6.92 42.37 -40.26
C GLU A 429 6.34 43.43 -41.21
N ASN A 430 5.51 44.33 -40.68
CA ASN A 430 5.00 45.46 -41.46
C ASN A 430 6.10 46.45 -41.87
N ILE A 431 7.10 46.70 -41.00
CA ILE A 431 8.24 47.56 -41.32
C ILE A 431 9.12 46.89 -42.39
N ASP A 432 9.40 45.59 -42.26
CA ASP A 432 10.20 44.84 -43.24
C ASP A 432 9.50 44.79 -44.60
N SER A 433 8.18 44.59 -44.63
CA SER A 433 7.38 44.66 -45.86
C SER A 433 7.43 46.06 -46.50
N MET A 434 7.36 47.13 -45.71
CA MET A 434 7.54 48.50 -46.21
C MET A 434 8.94 48.75 -46.77
N LEU A 435 9.98 48.24 -46.10
CA LEU A 435 11.36 48.39 -46.56
C LEU A 435 11.61 47.66 -47.88
N VAL A 436 11.07 46.44 -48.04
CA VAL A 436 11.16 45.70 -49.31
C VAL A 436 10.46 46.46 -50.44
N MET A 437 9.25 46.99 -50.21
CA MET A 437 8.55 47.80 -51.22
C MET A 437 9.30 49.09 -51.56
N MET A 438 9.89 49.79 -50.58
CA MET A 438 10.70 50.98 -50.85
C MET A 438 11.92 50.67 -51.71
N VAL A 439 12.62 49.57 -51.43
CA VAL A 439 13.78 49.15 -52.23
C VAL A 439 13.36 48.80 -53.65
N GLU A 440 12.23 48.12 -53.84
CA GLU A 440 11.68 47.82 -55.18
C GLU A 440 11.29 49.10 -55.96
N ILE A 441 10.67 50.09 -55.31
CA ILE A 441 10.33 51.37 -55.94
C ILE A 441 11.59 52.15 -56.33
N ILE A 442 12.58 52.22 -55.44
CA ILE A 442 13.84 52.94 -55.70
C ILE A 442 14.63 52.24 -56.81
N THR A 443 14.71 50.91 -56.79
CA THR A 443 15.42 50.17 -57.85
C THR A 443 14.69 50.26 -59.19
N GLY A 444 13.36 50.19 -59.21
CA GLY A 444 12.56 50.38 -60.42
C GLY A 444 12.72 51.77 -61.04
N THR A 445 12.64 52.82 -60.22
CA THR A 445 12.83 54.21 -60.70
C THR A 445 14.26 54.48 -61.18
N ILE A 446 15.29 53.91 -60.53
CA ILE A 446 16.67 54.00 -61.01
C ILE A 446 16.83 53.27 -62.34
N ILE A 447 16.29 52.06 -62.49
CA ILE A 447 16.35 51.29 -63.73
C ILE A 447 15.65 52.07 -64.86
N GLU A 448 14.43 52.55 -64.65
CA GLU A 448 13.72 53.37 -65.65
C GLU A 448 14.51 54.63 -66.02
N SER A 449 15.09 55.33 -65.04
CA SER A 449 15.92 56.52 -65.29
C SER A 449 17.17 56.20 -66.11
N VAL A 450 17.81 55.05 -65.87
CA VAL A 450 19.00 54.60 -66.62
C VAL A 450 18.60 54.12 -68.03
N THR A 451 17.49 53.41 -68.19
CA THR A 451 17.00 52.90 -69.48
C THR A 451 16.52 54.03 -70.38
N VAL A 452 15.81 55.03 -69.84
CA VAL A 452 15.38 56.23 -70.60
C VAL A 452 16.59 57.05 -71.05
N ASN A 453 17.63 57.15 -70.22
CA ASN A 453 18.85 57.88 -70.56
C ASN A 453 19.72 57.12 -71.59
N TRP A 454 19.71 55.78 -71.57
CA TRP A 454 20.40 54.95 -72.56
C TRP A 454 19.73 54.96 -73.94
N ASN A 455 18.39 54.96 -74.00
CA ASN A 455 17.68 55.01 -75.29
C ASN A 455 17.72 56.39 -75.98
N CYS A 456 18.16 57.45 -75.29
CA CYS A 456 18.23 58.81 -75.87
C CYS A 456 19.61 59.25 -76.36
N LYS A 457 20.69 58.45 -76.22
CA LYS A 457 22.03 58.86 -76.67
C LYS A 457 22.80 57.73 -77.35
N SER A 458 22.65 57.66 -78.67
CA SER A 458 23.53 56.94 -79.59
C SER A 458 24.78 57.77 -79.97
N SER A 459 25.30 58.58 -79.05
CA SER A 459 26.63 59.21 -79.20
C SER A 459 27.24 59.43 -77.82
N ILE A 460 28.40 58.82 -77.63
CA ILE A 460 29.21 58.84 -76.43
C ILE A 460 29.80 60.25 -76.27
N GLU A 461 29.17 61.05 -75.42
CA GLU A 461 29.83 62.12 -74.68
C GLU A 461 29.41 61.94 -73.22
N ILE A 462 30.33 61.39 -72.42
CA ILE A 462 30.13 61.17 -70.99
C ILE A 462 30.17 62.54 -70.32
N ASP A 463 28.98 63.09 -70.10
CA ASP A 463 28.78 64.35 -69.39
C ASP A 463 29.27 64.20 -67.94
N CYS A 464 30.26 65.01 -67.55
CA CYS A 464 30.88 65.00 -66.22
C CYS A 464 29.85 65.16 -65.09
N SER A 465 28.68 65.77 -65.36
CA SER A 465 27.60 65.88 -64.38
C SER A 465 26.98 64.52 -64.00
N SER A 466 27.05 63.51 -64.87
CA SER A 466 26.53 62.17 -64.61
C SER A 466 27.48 61.35 -63.73
N LEU A 467 28.80 61.49 -63.94
CA LEU A 467 29.83 60.88 -63.10
C LEU A 467 29.82 61.46 -61.67
N ILE A 468 29.58 62.77 -61.52
CA ILE A 468 29.45 63.40 -60.20
C ILE A 468 28.22 62.86 -59.45
N ARG A 469 27.08 62.71 -60.12
CA ARG A 469 25.87 62.11 -59.52
C ARG A 469 26.08 60.64 -59.15
N PHE A 470 26.79 59.88 -59.98
CA PHE A 470 27.13 58.49 -59.69
C PHE A 470 28.08 58.37 -58.49
N SER A 471 29.08 59.25 -58.39
CA SER A 471 29.99 59.31 -57.24
C SER A 471 29.28 59.70 -55.94
N PHE A 472 28.28 60.59 -56.02
CA PHE A 472 27.47 60.98 -54.87
C PHE A 472 26.62 59.81 -54.35
N TRP A 473 26.02 59.01 -55.26
CA TRP A 473 25.26 57.82 -54.88
C TRP A 473 26.13 56.70 -54.30
N ILE A 474 27.35 56.48 -54.82
CA ILE A 474 28.30 55.52 -54.22
C ILE A 474 28.73 55.98 -52.82
N ARG A 475 28.91 57.28 -52.61
CA ARG A 475 29.28 57.85 -51.31
C ARG A 475 28.13 57.74 -50.30
N LEU A 476 26.89 57.98 -50.73
CA LEU A 476 25.68 57.81 -49.92
C LEU A 476 25.44 56.33 -49.55
N LEU A 477 25.68 55.40 -50.49
CA LEU A 477 25.59 53.96 -50.23
C LEU A 477 26.70 53.47 -49.28
N SER A 478 27.90 54.05 -49.36
CA SER A 478 28.99 53.74 -48.42
C SER A 478 28.72 54.27 -47.01
N GLU A 479 28.10 55.45 -46.87
CA GLU A 479 27.69 55.99 -45.56
C GLU A 479 26.52 55.22 -44.95
N LEU A 480 25.55 54.77 -45.76
CA LEU A 480 24.45 53.91 -45.29
C LEU A 480 24.94 52.52 -44.84
N ALA A 481 25.99 51.97 -45.47
CA ALA A 481 26.62 50.72 -45.07
C ALA A 481 27.46 50.85 -43.78
N ALA A 482 27.84 52.07 -43.37
CA ALA A 482 28.63 52.33 -42.17
C ALA A 482 27.79 52.46 -40.89
N ILE A 483 26.46 52.37 -40.96
CA ILE A 483 25.57 52.41 -39.79
C ILE A 483 25.66 51.04 -39.08
N PRO A 484 26.18 50.96 -37.83
CA PRO A 484 26.35 49.70 -37.13
C PRO A 484 25.00 49.21 -36.60
N LEU A 485 24.28 48.49 -37.46
CA LEU A 485 23.06 47.77 -37.11
C LEU A 485 23.47 46.50 -36.34
N ARG A 486 23.33 46.57 -35.01
CA ARG A 486 23.64 45.49 -34.05
C ARG A 486 22.58 44.39 -34.16
N TRP A 487 22.72 43.47 -35.11
CA TRP A 487 21.83 42.30 -35.26
C TRP A 487 22.55 41.02 -34.86
N THR A 488 22.04 40.38 -33.82
CA THR A 488 22.45 39.04 -33.36
C THR A 488 21.55 38.01 -34.02
N GLY A 489 22.01 37.38 -35.11
CA GLY A 489 21.32 36.28 -35.76
C GLY A 489 22.11 35.71 -36.97
N PRO A 490 22.62 34.46 -36.91
CA PRO A 490 23.56 33.94 -37.91
C PRO A 490 22.97 33.66 -39.31
N GLN A 491 21.63 33.65 -39.46
CA GLN A 491 21.00 33.31 -40.76
C GLN A 491 20.72 34.51 -41.67
N PHE A 492 20.77 35.75 -41.16
CA PHE A 492 20.46 36.94 -41.97
C PHE A 492 21.67 37.52 -42.71
N ILE A 493 22.89 37.24 -42.22
CA ILE A 493 24.14 37.79 -42.78
C ILE A 493 24.49 37.12 -44.13
N THR A 494 24.11 35.86 -44.34
CA THR A 494 24.46 35.11 -45.55
C THR A 494 23.65 35.55 -46.77
N HIS A 495 22.35 35.83 -46.61
CA HIS A 495 21.48 36.20 -47.73
C HIS A 495 21.70 37.64 -48.22
N LEU A 496 22.02 38.56 -47.30
CA LEU A 496 22.31 39.95 -47.64
C LEU A 496 23.71 40.08 -48.29
N SER A 497 24.70 39.30 -47.83
CA SER A 497 26.04 39.34 -48.43
C SER A 497 26.07 38.79 -49.85
N LEU A 498 25.31 37.72 -50.15
CA LEU A 498 25.22 37.15 -51.50
C LEU A 498 24.55 38.10 -52.51
N ARG A 499 23.49 38.81 -52.11
CA ARG A 499 22.84 39.81 -52.98
C ARG A 499 23.73 41.04 -53.20
N TYR A 500 24.44 41.51 -52.17
CA TYR A 500 25.43 42.58 -52.33
C TYR A 500 26.60 42.16 -53.22
N LEU A 501 27.07 40.91 -53.10
CA LEU A 501 28.14 40.37 -53.95
C LEU A 501 27.70 40.33 -55.42
N PHE A 502 26.46 39.95 -55.71
CA PHE A 502 25.92 39.92 -57.07
C PHE A 502 25.82 41.33 -57.69
N ILE A 503 25.41 42.32 -56.91
CA ILE A 503 25.34 43.72 -57.35
C ILE A 503 26.75 44.29 -57.56
N LEU A 504 27.70 43.98 -56.67
CA LEU A 504 29.11 44.38 -56.82
C LEU A 504 29.77 43.73 -58.03
N VAL A 505 29.53 42.44 -58.29
CA VAL A 505 30.04 41.74 -59.49
C VAL A 505 29.42 42.30 -60.77
N GLY A 506 28.11 42.62 -60.76
CA GLY A 506 27.43 43.26 -61.88
C GLY A 506 27.98 44.66 -62.18
N LEU A 507 28.19 45.48 -61.13
CA LEU A 507 28.78 46.81 -61.27
C LEU A 507 30.24 46.76 -61.74
N ASN A 508 31.02 45.78 -61.29
CA ASN A 508 32.41 45.61 -61.70
C ASN A 508 32.52 45.17 -63.18
N GLN A 509 31.62 44.31 -63.66
CA GLN A 509 31.51 43.96 -65.08
C GLN A 509 31.13 45.17 -65.96
N ILE A 510 30.26 46.05 -65.47
CA ILE A 510 29.90 47.29 -66.15
C ILE A 510 31.09 48.26 -66.19
N LEU A 511 31.81 48.42 -65.08
CA LEU A 511 33.02 49.24 -65.00
C LEU A 511 34.14 48.74 -65.92
N ILE A 512 34.34 47.43 -66.02
CA ILE A 512 35.32 46.82 -66.93
C ILE A 512 34.94 47.05 -68.40
N LYS A 513 33.65 47.02 -68.75
CA LYS A 513 33.18 47.35 -70.09
C LYS A 513 33.33 48.83 -70.44
N VAL A 514 33.16 49.72 -69.46
CA VAL A 514 33.37 51.17 -69.65
C VAL A 514 34.85 51.52 -69.73
N ALA A 515 35.74 50.79 -69.04
CA ALA A 515 37.19 51.02 -69.11
C ALA A 515 37.87 50.47 -70.39
N ASN A 516 37.18 49.59 -71.13
CA ASN A 516 37.65 49.01 -72.41
C ASN A 516 37.08 49.71 -73.66
N LEU A 517 36.23 50.73 -73.47
CA LEU A 517 35.77 51.68 -74.49
C LEU A 517 36.57 52.97 -74.33
#